data_AF-A0A3M2GDU2-F1
#
_entry.id   AF-A0A3M2GDU2-F1
#
_cell.length_a   1.000
_cell.length_b   1.000
_cell.length_c   1.000
_cell.angle_alpha   90.00
_cell.angle_beta   90.00
_cell.angle_gamma   90.00
#
_symmetry.space_group_name_H-M   'P 1'
#
loop_
_entity.id
_entity.type
_entity.pdbx_description
1 polymer ?
#
loop_
_entity_poly.entity_id
_entity_poly.type
_entity_poly.pdbx_seq_one_letter_code
_entity_poly.pdbx_strand_id
1 'polypeptide(L)'
;MKKLIYLGICVLWGMGSVAAATEASFSHKLHTGMGLGCETCHDAAFTSETSADDLIPNFDEVCLMCHEASDIAKTQFEPVAFKADFPHKSHATSAEDCMTCHQGIDQKEATDGTYHLPTGQTCNGCHAGADVAEQKDDCYQCHNLEMVLMPANHTVGWKNGHGMTVHMETAASCGHCHNTETYCTNCHQGDNLDATVHPLNYRKTHGIRAKGNQDNCQTCHQEQAFCVDCHRSEMVIPSNHTYANWVSAEGGRHAKSAQYDLDRCMSCHNDAYTESVCMGCHATPSED
;
A
#
# COMPACT_ATOMS: atom_id res chain seq x y z
N MET A 1 0.26 -49.27 68.33
CA MET A 1 0.17 -49.41 66.86
C MET A 1 -1.30 -49.59 66.51
N LYS A 2 -1.96 -48.53 66.00
CA LYS A 2 -3.41 -48.49 65.74
C LYS A 2 -3.70 -48.97 64.31
N LYS A 3 -4.71 -49.84 64.19
CA LYS A 3 -5.29 -50.37 62.95
C LYS A 3 -5.92 -49.25 62.11
N LEU A 4 -5.76 -49.29 60.80
CA LEU A 4 -6.52 -48.47 59.84
C LEU A 4 -7.31 -49.38 58.90
N ILE A 5 -8.59 -49.03 58.79
CA ILE A 5 -9.68 -49.68 58.09
C ILE A 5 -9.70 -49.12 56.65
N TYR A 6 -9.82 -49.97 55.64
CA TYR A 6 -10.21 -49.54 54.30
C TYR A 6 -11.61 -50.08 53.98
N LEU A 7 -12.59 -49.15 53.97
CA LEU A 7 -13.95 -49.37 53.48
C LEU A 7 -13.93 -49.34 51.94
N GLY A 8 -14.41 -50.40 51.31
CA GLY A 8 -14.75 -50.40 49.89
C GLY A 8 -16.10 -49.73 49.66
N ILE A 9 -16.17 -48.86 48.65
CA ILE A 9 -17.43 -48.36 48.10
C ILE A 9 -17.38 -48.57 46.59
N CYS A 10 -18.18 -49.52 46.12
CA CYS A 10 -18.59 -49.65 44.72
C CYS A 10 -19.48 -48.46 44.36
N VAL A 11 -19.10 -47.69 43.35
CA VAL A 11 -20.01 -46.76 42.66
C VAL A 11 -20.18 -47.25 41.24
N LEU A 12 -21.41 -47.69 40.94
CA LEU A 12 -21.89 -48.12 39.64
C LEU A 12 -21.79 -46.97 38.63
N TRP A 13 -21.08 -47.20 37.53
CA TRP A 13 -21.08 -46.33 36.35
C TRP A 13 -22.38 -46.55 35.56
N GLY A 14 -23.34 -45.64 35.75
CA GLY A 14 -24.47 -45.46 34.84
C GLY A 14 -24.27 -44.20 34.01
N MET A 15 -23.36 -44.24 33.03
CA MET A 15 -23.28 -43.21 32.00
C MET A 15 -24.26 -43.55 30.88
N GLY A 16 -25.52 -43.13 31.06
CA GLY A 16 -26.44 -42.97 29.95
C GLY A 16 -26.02 -41.73 29.17
N SER A 17 -25.33 -41.93 28.05
CA SER A 17 -25.08 -40.87 27.07
C SER A 17 -26.41 -40.50 26.42
N VAL A 18 -26.99 -39.39 26.85
CA VAL A 18 -28.06 -38.71 26.12
C VAL A 18 -27.39 -38.05 24.92
N ALA A 19 -27.53 -38.65 23.73
CA ALA A 19 -27.18 -37.97 22.50
C ALA A 19 -28.08 -36.74 22.40
N ALA A 20 -27.48 -35.55 22.47
CA ALA A 20 -28.17 -34.32 22.10
C ALA A 20 -28.59 -34.51 20.63
N ALA A 21 -29.90 -34.56 20.40
CA ALA A 21 -30.43 -34.49 19.04
C ALA A 21 -29.95 -33.17 18.46
N THR A 22 -29.03 -33.25 17.50
CA THR A 22 -28.65 -32.11 16.68
C THR A 22 -29.92 -31.65 15.96
N GLU A 23 -30.39 -30.45 16.29
CA GLU A 23 -31.45 -29.79 15.52
C GLU A 23 -31.10 -29.88 14.03
N ALA A 24 -32.06 -30.28 13.21
CA ALA A 24 -31.82 -30.60 11.80
C ALA A 24 -31.35 -29.35 11.04
N SER A 25 -30.03 -29.19 10.87
CA SER A 25 -29.43 -28.16 10.03
C SER A 25 -29.83 -28.36 8.56
N PHE A 26 -30.01 -27.27 7.81
CA PHE A 26 -30.30 -27.34 6.37
C PHE A 26 -29.13 -27.99 5.59
N SER A 27 -29.46 -28.80 4.58
CA SER A 27 -28.48 -29.54 3.77
C SER A 27 -28.54 -29.12 2.31
N HIS A 28 -27.56 -28.33 1.84
CA HIS A 28 -27.48 -27.96 0.42
C HIS A 28 -27.30 -29.21 -0.45
N LYS A 29 -26.43 -30.16 -0.03
CA LYS A 29 -26.15 -31.40 -0.77
C LYS A 29 -27.39 -32.24 -1.06
N LEU A 30 -28.33 -32.33 -0.11
CA LEU A 30 -29.57 -33.06 -0.32
C LEU A 30 -30.45 -32.36 -1.37
N HIS A 31 -30.65 -31.05 -1.23
CA HIS A 31 -31.57 -30.28 -2.08
C HIS A 31 -31.02 -30.10 -3.50
N THR A 32 -29.74 -29.79 -3.66
CA THR A 32 -29.10 -29.74 -4.99
C THR A 32 -29.03 -31.13 -5.63
N GLY A 33 -28.82 -32.19 -4.84
CA GLY A 33 -28.86 -33.58 -5.30
C GLY A 33 -30.23 -34.05 -5.82
N MET A 34 -31.31 -33.37 -5.43
CA MET A 34 -32.66 -33.55 -5.99
C MET A 34 -32.86 -32.82 -7.34
N GLY A 35 -31.86 -32.07 -7.80
CA GLY A 35 -31.93 -31.29 -9.04
C GLY A 35 -32.59 -29.92 -8.89
N LEU A 36 -32.73 -29.41 -7.66
CA LEU A 36 -33.21 -28.04 -7.43
C LEU A 36 -32.11 -27.04 -7.77
N GLY A 37 -32.44 -26.06 -8.62
CA GLY A 37 -31.55 -24.93 -8.94
C GLY A 37 -31.45 -23.94 -7.78
N CYS A 38 -30.36 -23.19 -7.72
CA CYS A 38 -30.09 -22.20 -6.66
C CYS A 38 -31.19 -21.14 -6.58
N GLU A 39 -31.70 -20.72 -7.74
CA GLU A 39 -32.76 -19.74 -7.93
C GLU A 39 -34.12 -20.18 -7.36
N THR A 40 -34.30 -21.48 -7.10
CA THR A 40 -35.53 -21.99 -6.48
C THR A 40 -35.72 -21.44 -5.08
N CYS A 41 -34.62 -21.19 -4.37
CA CYS A 41 -34.63 -20.69 -3.00
C CYS A 41 -34.04 -19.27 -2.88
N HIS A 42 -33.02 -18.94 -3.67
CA HIS A 42 -32.30 -17.67 -3.61
C HIS A 42 -32.68 -16.73 -4.76
N ASP A 43 -33.97 -16.65 -5.11
CA ASP A 43 -34.47 -15.81 -6.21
C ASP A 43 -34.16 -14.31 -6.02
N ALA A 44 -34.15 -13.84 -4.76
CA ALA A 44 -33.80 -12.47 -4.38
C ALA A 44 -32.39 -12.06 -4.81
N ALA A 45 -31.47 -13.03 -5.04
CA ALA A 45 -30.14 -12.72 -5.55
C ALA A 45 -30.17 -12.05 -6.94
N PHE A 46 -31.18 -12.34 -7.76
CA PHE A 46 -31.31 -11.73 -9.10
C PHE A 46 -31.75 -10.27 -9.07
N THR A 47 -32.22 -9.76 -7.94
CA THR A 47 -32.69 -8.38 -7.79
C THR A 47 -31.87 -7.56 -6.79
N SER A 48 -31.04 -8.21 -5.97
CA SER A 48 -30.18 -7.56 -4.98
C SER A 48 -29.08 -6.72 -5.60
N GLU A 49 -29.01 -5.45 -5.18
CA GLU A 49 -28.04 -4.47 -5.65
C GLU A 49 -26.98 -4.15 -4.57
N THR A 50 -27.10 -4.75 -3.39
CA THR A 50 -26.18 -4.52 -2.28
C THR A 50 -25.96 -5.80 -1.47
N SER A 51 -24.79 -5.91 -0.87
CA SER A 51 -24.45 -7.00 0.05
C SER A 51 -25.11 -6.88 1.41
N ALA A 52 -25.79 -5.77 1.69
CA ALA A 52 -26.56 -5.57 2.91
C ALA A 52 -27.92 -6.29 2.89
N ASP A 53 -28.36 -6.76 1.71
CA ASP A 53 -29.61 -7.50 1.56
C ASP A 53 -29.49 -8.89 2.21
N ASP A 54 -30.50 -9.30 2.98
CA ASP A 54 -30.59 -10.68 3.48
C ASP A 54 -31.15 -11.58 2.38
N LEU A 55 -30.26 -12.36 1.77
CA LEU A 55 -30.58 -13.29 0.68
C LEU A 55 -30.76 -14.73 1.18
N ILE A 56 -30.92 -14.92 2.50
CA ILE A 56 -31.37 -16.19 3.05
C ILE A 56 -32.84 -16.40 2.69
N PRO A 57 -33.23 -17.57 2.14
CA PRO A 57 -34.60 -17.84 1.74
C PRO A 57 -35.55 -17.69 2.93
N ASN A 58 -36.67 -17.01 2.72
CA ASN A 58 -37.69 -16.91 3.76
C ASN A 58 -38.27 -18.30 4.03
N PHE A 59 -38.11 -18.77 5.27
CA PHE A 59 -38.57 -20.10 5.69
C PHE A 59 -40.05 -20.37 5.41
N ASP A 60 -40.90 -19.39 5.72
CA ASP A 60 -42.35 -19.57 5.63
C ASP A 60 -42.84 -19.48 4.17
N GLU A 61 -42.03 -18.91 3.27
CA GLU A 61 -42.38 -18.75 1.85
C GLU A 61 -41.78 -19.84 0.96
N VAL A 62 -40.52 -20.24 1.19
CA VAL A 62 -39.79 -21.17 0.32
C VAL A 62 -39.86 -22.59 0.85
N CYS A 63 -39.55 -22.80 2.13
CA CYS A 63 -39.45 -24.16 2.67
C CYS A 63 -40.82 -24.84 2.75
N LEU A 64 -41.86 -24.09 3.13
CA LEU A 64 -43.22 -24.60 3.26
C LEU A 64 -43.91 -24.90 1.91
N MET A 65 -43.30 -24.57 0.78
CA MET A 65 -43.79 -25.02 -0.54
C MET A 65 -43.68 -26.53 -0.71
N CYS A 66 -42.74 -27.18 -0.01
CA CYS A 66 -42.48 -28.61 -0.11
C CYS A 66 -42.54 -29.34 1.23
N HIS A 67 -42.22 -28.67 2.33
CA HIS A 67 -42.16 -29.27 3.67
C HIS A 67 -43.33 -28.83 4.55
N GLU A 68 -43.72 -29.69 5.50
CA GLU A 68 -44.54 -29.26 6.62
C GLU A 68 -43.68 -28.57 7.68
N ALA A 69 -44.27 -27.65 8.45
CA ALA A 69 -43.54 -26.89 9.47
C ALA A 69 -42.90 -27.78 10.55
N SER A 70 -43.40 -29.01 10.76
CA SER A 70 -42.82 -30.00 11.66
C SER A 70 -41.48 -30.56 11.19
N ASP A 71 -41.20 -30.49 9.90
CA ASP A 71 -40.06 -31.14 9.27
C ASP A 71 -38.86 -30.19 9.13
N ILE A 72 -39.02 -28.93 9.53
CA ILE A 72 -38.04 -27.87 9.38
C ILE A 72 -37.56 -27.42 10.76
N ALA A 73 -36.25 -27.46 11.01
CA ALA A 73 -35.66 -26.73 12.13
C ALA A 73 -35.27 -25.32 11.69
N LYS A 74 -35.77 -24.30 12.40
CA LYS A 74 -35.41 -22.91 12.15
C LYS A 74 -34.01 -22.66 12.72
N THR A 75 -33.01 -22.52 11.85
CA THR A 75 -31.67 -22.06 12.27
C THR A 75 -31.67 -20.54 12.25
N GLN A 76 -31.31 -19.91 13.37
CA GLN A 76 -31.07 -18.47 13.41
C GLN A 76 -29.69 -18.18 12.82
N PHE A 77 -29.64 -17.27 11.86
CA PHE A 77 -28.39 -16.73 11.33
C PHE A 77 -28.16 -15.37 11.98
N GLU A 78 -26.97 -15.16 12.52
CA GLU A 78 -26.55 -13.84 12.96
C GLU A 78 -26.08 -13.04 11.74
N PRO A 79 -26.65 -11.87 11.45
CA PRO A 79 -26.25 -11.08 10.29
C PRO A 79 -24.77 -10.72 10.39
N VAL A 80 -23.99 -11.16 9.40
CA VAL A 80 -22.59 -10.74 9.29
C VAL A 80 -22.54 -9.42 8.55
N ALA A 81 -21.90 -8.43 9.17
CA ALA A 81 -21.58 -7.18 8.49
C ALA A 81 -20.53 -7.46 7.40
N PHE A 82 -20.98 -7.76 6.19
CA PHE A 82 -20.10 -7.88 5.04
C PHE A 82 -19.55 -6.50 4.69
N LYS A 83 -18.22 -6.40 4.58
CA LYS A 83 -17.54 -5.11 4.45
C LYS A 83 -17.30 -4.67 3.01
N ALA A 84 -17.76 -5.46 2.04
CA ALA A 84 -17.67 -5.13 0.63
C ALA A 84 -19.07 -4.90 0.06
N ASP A 85 -19.25 -3.85 -0.73
CA ASP A 85 -20.49 -3.60 -1.47
C ASP A 85 -20.52 -4.55 -2.69
N PHE A 86 -21.47 -5.49 -2.70
CA PHE A 86 -21.58 -6.48 -3.77
C PHE A 86 -23.01 -6.55 -4.35
N PRO A 87 -23.22 -6.14 -5.61
CA PRO A 87 -24.51 -6.24 -6.28
C PRO A 87 -24.68 -7.63 -6.92
N HIS A 88 -25.41 -8.55 -6.28
CA HIS A 88 -25.67 -9.89 -6.84
C HIS A 88 -26.34 -9.82 -8.22
N LYS A 89 -27.30 -8.92 -8.42
CA LYS A 89 -28.01 -8.71 -9.70
C LYS A 89 -27.07 -8.53 -10.89
N SER A 90 -25.97 -7.81 -10.72
CA SER A 90 -24.99 -7.57 -11.79
C SER A 90 -24.22 -8.83 -12.18
N HIS A 91 -24.05 -9.76 -11.24
CA HIS A 91 -23.25 -10.98 -11.43
C HIS A 91 -24.13 -12.19 -11.77
N ALA A 92 -25.29 -12.33 -11.11
CA ALA A 92 -26.25 -13.41 -11.34
C ALA A 92 -26.90 -13.37 -12.74
N THR A 93 -26.85 -12.22 -13.41
CA THR A 93 -27.35 -12.05 -14.79
C THR A 93 -26.27 -12.19 -15.85
N SER A 94 -24.99 -12.09 -15.47
CA SER A 94 -23.86 -12.47 -16.32
C SER A 94 -23.86 -14.00 -16.43
N ALA A 95 -23.41 -14.58 -17.55
CA ALA A 95 -23.52 -16.01 -17.84
C ALA A 95 -22.67 -16.94 -16.93
N GLU A 96 -22.31 -16.46 -15.74
CA GLU A 96 -21.51 -17.13 -14.73
C GLU A 96 -22.40 -17.98 -13.82
N ASP A 97 -21.95 -19.20 -13.52
CA ASP A 97 -22.60 -20.09 -12.58
C ASP A 97 -22.41 -19.58 -11.14
N CYS A 98 -23.42 -19.70 -10.28
CA CYS A 98 -23.33 -19.35 -8.85
C CYS A 98 -22.12 -20.04 -8.18
N MET A 99 -21.78 -21.24 -8.67
CA MET A 99 -20.66 -22.05 -8.20
C MET A 99 -19.27 -21.46 -8.54
N THR A 100 -19.18 -20.51 -9.46
CA THR A 100 -17.94 -19.77 -9.71
C THR A 100 -17.49 -19.01 -8.46
N CYS A 101 -18.46 -18.48 -7.68
CA CYS A 101 -18.19 -17.77 -6.44
C CYS A 101 -18.41 -18.63 -5.18
N HIS A 102 -19.48 -19.42 -5.15
CA HIS A 102 -19.88 -20.23 -3.99
C HIS A 102 -19.41 -21.69 -4.09
N GLN A 103 -18.16 -21.88 -4.50
CA GLN A 103 -17.61 -23.22 -4.72
C GLN A 103 -17.71 -24.11 -3.47
N GLY A 104 -18.34 -25.29 -3.64
CA GLY A 104 -18.48 -26.30 -2.59
C GLY A 104 -19.71 -26.13 -1.69
N ILE A 105 -20.53 -25.09 -1.90
CA ILE A 105 -21.81 -24.95 -1.16
C ILE A 105 -22.74 -26.13 -1.40
N ASP A 106 -22.76 -26.63 -2.64
CA ASP A 106 -23.53 -27.80 -3.10
C ASP A 106 -23.15 -29.10 -2.40
N GLN A 107 -22.01 -29.16 -1.72
CA GLN A 107 -21.55 -30.33 -0.98
C GLN A 107 -21.74 -30.20 0.54
N LYS A 108 -22.22 -29.06 1.04
CA LYS A 108 -22.47 -28.87 2.48
C LYS A 108 -23.66 -29.70 2.95
N GLU A 109 -23.40 -30.64 3.85
CA GLU A 109 -24.41 -31.51 4.44
C GLU A 109 -25.21 -30.85 5.57
N ALA A 110 -24.62 -29.82 6.20
CA ALA A 110 -25.19 -29.09 7.31
C ALA A 110 -24.81 -27.61 7.23
N THR A 111 -25.77 -26.71 7.44
CA THR A 111 -25.51 -25.31 7.77
C THR A 111 -25.02 -25.24 9.22
N ASP A 112 -23.80 -24.75 9.39
CA ASP A 112 -23.13 -24.53 10.69
C ASP A 112 -23.46 -23.15 11.29
N GLY A 113 -24.48 -22.47 10.76
CA GLY A 113 -24.84 -21.09 11.13
C GLY A 113 -23.86 -20.04 10.59
N THR A 114 -22.90 -20.43 9.74
CA THR A 114 -21.96 -19.50 9.11
C THR A 114 -22.32 -19.27 7.64
N TYR A 115 -22.06 -18.05 7.17
CA TYR A 115 -22.24 -17.70 5.77
C TYR A 115 -21.10 -18.26 4.93
N HIS A 116 -21.44 -18.89 3.80
CA HIS A 116 -20.47 -19.33 2.80
C HIS A 116 -20.16 -18.18 1.85
N LEU A 117 -19.18 -17.36 2.23
CA LEU A 117 -18.81 -16.14 1.51
C LEU A 117 -17.59 -16.38 0.61
N PRO A 118 -17.58 -15.83 -0.62
CA PRO A 118 -16.40 -15.78 -1.46
C PRO A 118 -15.25 -15.00 -0.81
N THR A 119 -14.02 -15.24 -1.27
CA THR A 119 -12.84 -14.51 -0.81
C THR A 119 -12.49 -13.38 -1.79
N GLY A 120 -11.68 -12.41 -1.36
CA GLY A 120 -11.15 -11.38 -2.28
C GLY A 120 -10.41 -11.98 -3.49
N GLN A 121 -9.77 -13.14 -3.32
CA GLN A 121 -9.11 -13.85 -4.42
C GLN A 121 -10.09 -14.31 -5.50
N THR A 122 -11.33 -14.67 -5.12
CA THR A 122 -12.38 -15.02 -6.07
C THR A 122 -12.72 -13.82 -6.95
N CYS A 123 -12.87 -12.64 -6.36
CA CYS A 123 -13.13 -11.40 -7.09
C CYS A 123 -12.01 -11.10 -8.11
N ASN A 124 -10.75 -11.22 -7.66
CA ASN A 124 -9.56 -10.96 -8.48
C ASN A 124 -9.38 -11.95 -9.64
N GLY A 125 -10.02 -13.12 -9.60
CA GLY A 125 -10.00 -14.08 -10.69
C GLY A 125 -10.57 -13.50 -11.99
N CYS A 126 -11.56 -12.61 -11.89
CA CYS A 126 -12.18 -11.93 -13.03
C CYS A 126 -11.83 -10.43 -13.06
N HIS A 127 -11.74 -9.78 -11.88
CA HIS A 127 -11.39 -8.36 -11.73
C HIS A 127 -9.89 -8.20 -11.46
N ALA A 128 -9.05 -8.68 -12.37
CA ALA A 128 -7.60 -8.65 -12.20
C ALA A 128 -7.08 -7.22 -11.97
N GLY A 129 -6.41 -7.01 -10.83
CA GLY A 129 -5.86 -5.71 -10.45
C GLY A 129 -6.87 -4.75 -9.79
N ALA A 130 -8.13 -5.14 -9.60
CA ALA A 130 -9.11 -4.32 -8.88
C ALA A 130 -8.78 -4.20 -7.38
N ASP A 131 -8.00 -5.14 -6.83
CA ASP A 131 -7.45 -5.10 -5.48
C ASP A 131 -6.15 -4.27 -5.37
N VAL A 132 -5.67 -3.70 -6.48
CA VAL A 132 -4.43 -2.94 -6.53
C VAL A 132 -4.69 -1.52 -7.00
N ALA A 133 -4.85 -0.58 -6.06
CA ALA A 133 -5.08 0.83 -6.36
C ALA A 133 -4.27 1.75 -5.43
N GLU A 134 -3.73 2.84 -6.00
CA GLU A 134 -3.08 3.90 -5.21
C GLU A 134 -4.08 4.87 -4.59
N GLN A 135 -5.22 5.05 -5.26
CA GLN A 135 -6.29 5.92 -4.76
C GLN A 135 -7.24 5.11 -3.89
N LYS A 136 -7.36 5.54 -2.64
CA LYS A 136 -8.23 4.92 -1.64
C LYS A 136 -9.69 4.83 -2.10
N ASP A 137 -10.15 5.83 -2.84
CA ASP A 137 -11.53 5.91 -3.32
C ASP A 137 -11.87 4.82 -4.35
N ASP A 138 -10.87 4.28 -5.06
CA ASP A 138 -11.08 3.18 -6.01
C ASP A 138 -11.42 1.87 -5.27
N CYS A 139 -10.81 1.64 -4.10
CA CYS A 139 -11.15 0.50 -3.27
C CYS A 139 -12.60 0.57 -2.77
N TYR A 140 -13.14 1.78 -2.56
CA TYR A 140 -14.49 2.00 -2.08
C TYR A 140 -15.59 1.79 -3.11
N GLN A 141 -15.23 1.47 -4.35
CA GLN A 141 -16.20 0.97 -5.33
C GLN A 141 -16.72 -0.41 -4.95
N CYS A 142 -15.92 -1.18 -4.20
CA CYS A 142 -16.27 -2.52 -3.74
C CYS A 142 -16.19 -2.65 -2.22
N HIS A 143 -15.52 -1.76 -1.49
CA HIS A 143 -15.42 -1.81 -0.02
C HIS A 143 -16.23 -0.71 0.63
N ASN A 144 -16.79 -0.99 1.81
CA ASN A 144 -17.47 0.05 2.57
C ASN A 144 -16.47 1.09 3.13
N LEU A 145 -16.95 2.32 3.33
CA LEU A 145 -16.15 3.43 3.84
C LEU A 145 -15.60 3.20 5.25
N GLU A 146 -16.22 2.32 6.02
CA GLU A 146 -15.84 1.98 7.39
C GLU A 146 -14.64 1.03 7.46
N MET A 147 -14.24 0.42 6.33
CA MET A 147 -13.11 -0.47 6.27
C MET A 147 -11.78 0.30 6.36
N VAL A 148 -10.94 -0.10 7.31
CA VAL A 148 -9.57 0.40 7.43
C VAL A 148 -8.69 -0.33 6.43
N LEU A 149 -8.47 0.30 5.27
CA LEU A 149 -7.65 -0.24 4.18
C LEU A 149 -6.15 0.08 4.35
N MET A 150 -5.79 1.01 5.24
CA MET A 150 -4.40 1.34 5.51
C MET A 150 -3.75 0.30 6.45
N PRO A 151 -2.55 -0.22 6.12
CA PRO A 151 -1.83 -1.13 7.00
C PRO A 151 -1.46 -0.47 8.34
N ALA A 152 -1.31 -1.29 9.39
CA ALA A 152 -1.03 -0.81 10.74
C ALA A 152 0.28 -0.01 10.88
N ASN A 153 1.22 -0.17 9.96
CA ASN A 153 2.51 0.54 9.93
C ASN A 153 2.38 2.00 9.43
N HIS A 154 1.25 2.38 8.80
CA HIS A 154 0.96 3.74 8.33
C HIS A 154 0.58 4.68 9.49
N THR A 155 1.50 4.83 10.43
CA THR A 155 1.36 5.70 11.59
C THR A 155 1.81 7.14 11.29
N VAL A 156 1.60 8.07 12.23
CA VAL A 156 2.05 9.47 12.10
C VAL A 156 3.56 9.58 11.83
N GLY A 157 4.37 8.63 12.31
CA GLY A 157 5.82 8.59 12.10
C GLY A 157 6.28 7.94 10.78
N TRP A 158 5.36 7.40 9.97
CA TRP A 158 5.67 6.60 8.79
C TRP A 158 6.67 7.26 7.84
N LYS A 159 6.51 8.56 7.56
CA LYS A 159 7.40 9.31 6.66
C LYS A 159 8.88 9.21 7.04
N ASN A 160 9.20 9.13 8.34
CA ASN A 160 10.58 9.05 8.82
C ASN A 160 11.08 7.60 8.98
N GLY A 161 10.18 6.62 9.10
CA GLY A 161 10.52 5.23 9.41
C GLY A 161 10.42 4.25 8.24
N HIS A 162 9.68 4.61 7.18
CA HIS A 162 9.35 3.68 6.10
C HIS A 162 10.58 3.12 5.38
N GLY A 163 11.69 3.87 5.30
CA GLY A 163 12.93 3.38 4.67
C GLY A 163 13.49 2.11 5.32
N MET A 164 13.47 2.04 6.66
CA MET A 164 13.87 0.82 7.39
C MET A 164 12.86 -0.31 7.15
N THR A 165 11.57 -0.01 7.09
CA THR A 165 10.53 -0.99 6.78
C THR A 165 10.70 -1.56 5.38
N VAL A 166 10.94 -0.73 4.37
CA VAL A 166 11.18 -1.16 2.98
C VAL A 166 12.45 -2.01 2.86
N HIS A 167 13.48 -1.75 3.68
CA HIS A 167 14.68 -2.59 3.71
C HIS A 167 14.46 -3.95 4.40
N MET A 168 13.46 -4.08 5.26
CA MET A 168 13.19 -5.29 6.04
C MET A 168 12.03 -6.12 5.49
N GLU A 169 11.12 -5.52 4.73
CA GLU A 169 9.99 -6.18 4.09
C GLU A 169 10.23 -6.40 2.59
N THR A 170 9.45 -7.30 1.98
CA THR A 170 9.53 -7.53 0.53
C THR A 170 8.83 -6.41 -0.23
N ALA A 171 9.37 -5.97 -1.37
CA ALA A 171 8.74 -4.95 -2.21
C ALA A 171 7.28 -5.30 -2.62
N ALA A 172 6.95 -6.59 -2.63
CA ALA A 172 5.59 -7.09 -2.87
C ALA A 172 4.57 -6.67 -1.80
N SER A 173 4.97 -6.41 -0.55
CA SER A 173 4.04 -5.96 0.51
C SER A 173 3.54 -4.54 0.26
N CYS A 174 4.39 -3.67 -0.28
CA CYS A 174 4.06 -2.30 -0.64
C CYS A 174 3.34 -2.23 -1.99
N GLY A 175 3.78 -3.04 -2.95
CA GLY A 175 3.31 -3.03 -4.34
C GLY A 175 1.83 -3.40 -4.53
N HIS A 176 1.20 -3.96 -3.50
CA HIS A 176 -0.24 -4.23 -3.51
C HIS A 176 -1.08 -2.94 -3.48
N CYS A 177 -0.57 -1.86 -2.88
CA CYS A 177 -1.23 -0.55 -2.90
C CYS A 177 -0.41 0.52 -3.64
N HIS A 178 0.91 0.41 -3.64
CA HIS A 178 1.84 1.35 -4.29
C HIS A 178 2.44 0.70 -5.53
N ASN A 179 1.61 0.55 -6.57
CA ASN A 179 1.92 -0.27 -7.74
C ASN A 179 2.59 0.51 -8.88
N THR A 180 2.70 1.84 -8.80
CA THR A 180 3.37 2.62 -9.83
C THR A 180 4.82 2.91 -9.46
N GLU A 181 5.71 2.78 -10.44
CA GLU A 181 7.10 3.26 -10.35
C GLU A 181 7.16 4.77 -10.02
N THR A 182 6.12 5.52 -10.39
CA THR A 182 5.98 6.94 -10.02
C THR A 182 5.82 7.17 -8.52
N TYR A 183 5.19 6.26 -7.77
CA TYR A 183 4.97 6.45 -6.34
C TYR A 183 6.27 6.62 -5.56
N CYS A 184 7.19 5.68 -5.74
CA CYS A 184 8.51 5.73 -5.10
C CYS A 184 9.32 6.90 -5.66
N THR A 185 9.35 7.06 -6.98
CA THR A 185 10.19 8.06 -7.64
C THR A 185 9.71 9.50 -7.43
N ASN A 186 8.44 9.76 -7.13
CA ASN A 186 7.96 11.11 -6.79
C ASN A 186 8.67 11.72 -5.56
N CYS A 187 9.07 10.88 -4.61
CA CYS A 187 9.84 11.29 -3.42
C CYS A 187 11.33 10.92 -3.54
N HIS A 188 11.65 9.82 -4.21
CA HIS A 188 13.02 9.31 -4.34
C HIS A 188 13.76 9.76 -5.61
N GLN A 189 13.17 10.62 -6.45
CA GLN A 189 13.90 11.27 -7.53
C GLN A 189 14.94 12.24 -6.97
N GLY A 190 16.22 11.85 -7.00
CA GLY A 190 17.37 12.70 -6.67
C GLY A 190 18.32 12.07 -5.66
N ASP A 191 19.13 12.93 -5.02
CA ASP A 191 20.15 12.53 -4.05
C ASP A 191 19.57 12.28 -2.65
N ASN A 192 20.13 11.32 -1.90
CA ASN A 192 19.77 10.83 -0.54
C ASN A 192 18.76 9.66 -0.46
N LEU A 193 18.95 8.62 -1.27
CA LEU A 193 18.13 7.40 -1.26
C LEU A 193 18.47 6.42 -0.13
N ASP A 194 19.70 6.44 0.36
CA ASP A 194 20.30 5.42 1.24
C ASP A 194 21.02 6.02 2.47
N ALA A 195 21.35 7.31 2.45
CA ALA A 195 21.75 8.09 3.63
C ALA A 195 21.56 9.60 3.40
N THR A 196 21.17 10.34 4.44
CA THR A 196 21.13 11.81 4.39
C THR A 196 22.54 12.38 4.48
N VAL A 197 23.23 12.50 3.34
CA VAL A 197 24.51 13.22 3.24
C VAL A 197 24.28 14.72 3.08
N HIS A 198 23.14 15.12 2.51
CA HIS A 198 22.67 16.51 2.43
C HIS A 198 21.16 16.62 2.71
N PRO A 199 20.65 17.80 3.14
CA PRO A 199 19.20 18.03 3.23
C PRO A 199 18.50 17.94 1.87
N LEU A 200 17.21 17.56 1.82
CA LEU A 200 16.44 17.45 0.55
C LEU A 200 16.37 18.76 -0.26
N ASN A 201 16.53 19.91 0.40
CA ASN A 201 16.61 21.23 -0.25
C ASN A 201 18.04 21.66 -0.57
N TYR A 202 19.01 20.73 -0.63
CA TYR A 202 20.43 21.04 -0.87
C TYR A 202 20.63 21.81 -2.17
N ARG A 203 19.92 21.44 -3.24
CA ARG A 203 19.93 22.17 -4.51
C ARG A 203 19.67 23.68 -4.35
N LYS A 204 18.86 24.08 -3.36
CA LYS A 204 18.51 25.49 -3.09
C LYS A 204 19.33 26.13 -1.97
N THR A 205 20.03 25.34 -1.15
CA THR A 205 20.71 25.84 0.07
C THR A 205 22.23 25.65 0.05
N HIS A 206 22.76 24.84 -0.86
CA HIS A 206 24.20 24.54 -0.93
C HIS A 206 25.04 25.80 -1.20
N GLY A 207 24.50 26.80 -1.91
CA GLY A 207 25.21 28.07 -2.16
C GLY A 207 25.58 28.84 -0.88
N ILE A 208 24.82 28.69 0.21
CA ILE A 208 25.14 29.31 1.51
C ILE A 208 26.27 28.52 2.18
N ARG A 209 26.23 27.19 2.12
CA ARG A 209 27.28 26.31 2.66
C ARG A 209 28.60 26.45 1.88
N ALA A 210 28.52 26.45 0.56
CA ALA A 210 29.62 26.74 -0.35
C ALA A 210 30.15 28.18 -0.19
N LYS A 211 29.42 29.11 0.43
CA LYS A 211 29.96 30.44 0.77
C LYS A 211 30.73 30.44 2.10
N GLY A 212 30.43 29.51 3.00
CA GLY A 212 30.95 29.48 4.37
C GLY A 212 32.14 28.55 4.61
N ASN A 213 32.26 27.45 3.86
CA ASN A 213 33.40 26.52 3.94
C ASN A 213 33.39 25.55 2.73
N GLN A 214 34.23 25.81 1.73
CA GLN A 214 34.29 25.04 0.46
C GLN A 214 35.15 23.78 0.56
N ASP A 215 36.17 23.80 1.41
CA ASP A 215 37.22 22.78 1.48
C ASP A 215 36.69 21.42 1.95
N ASN A 216 35.56 21.41 2.66
CA ASN A 216 34.90 20.18 3.11
C ASN A 216 34.15 19.42 1.99
N CYS A 217 33.86 20.06 0.85
CA CYS A 217 33.20 19.37 -0.26
C CYS A 217 34.16 18.41 -0.95
N GLN A 218 35.41 18.85 -1.18
CA GLN A 218 36.49 18.08 -1.83
C GLN A 218 36.93 16.85 -1.04
N THR A 219 36.56 16.80 0.25
CA THR A 219 36.77 15.62 1.10
C THR A 219 35.96 14.42 0.61
N CYS A 220 34.79 14.64 0.00
CA CYS A 220 33.90 13.59 -0.50
C CYS A 220 33.59 13.70 -2.00
N HIS A 221 33.58 14.91 -2.57
CA HIS A 221 33.24 15.22 -3.96
C HIS A 221 34.43 15.90 -4.66
N GLN A 222 35.09 15.18 -5.56
CA GLN A 222 36.35 15.63 -6.19
C GLN A 222 36.17 16.27 -7.58
N GLU A 223 34.94 16.31 -8.10
CA GLU A 223 34.71 16.65 -9.51
C GLU A 223 34.19 18.08 -9.67
N GLN A 224 35.07 19.00 -10.03
CA GLN A 224 34.72 20.37 -10.43
C GLN A 224 33.76 20.41 -11.63
N ALA A 225 33.85 19.41 -12.53
CA ALA A 225 32.96 19.26 -13.67
C ALA A 225 31.49 19.23 -13.24
N PHE A 226 31.17 18.50 -12.16
CA PHE A 226 29.81 18.45 -11.61
C PHE A 226 29.28 19.85 -11.21
N CYS A 227 30.11 20.66 -10.56
CA CYS A 227 29.74 22.02 -10.18
C CYS A 227 29.47 22.88 -11.42
N VAL A 228 30.37 22.85 -12.40
CA VAL A 228 30.28 23.66 -13.62
C VAL A 228 29.08 23.24 -14.48
N ASP A 229 28.87 21.94 -14.67
CA ASP A 229 27.82 21.39 -15.53
C ASP A 229 26.43 21.77 -15.04
N CYS A 230 26.16 21.57 -13.75
CA CYS A 230 24.86 21.91 -13.15
C CYS A 230 24.62 23.42 -13.16
N HIS A 231 25.62 24.23 -12.80
CA HIS A 231 25.48 25.69 -12.81
C HIS A 231 25.31 26.25 -14.24
N ARG A 232 25.89 25.59 -15.25
CA ARG A 232 25.70 25.92 -16.67
C ARG A 232 24.32 25.50 -17.18
N SER A 233 23.90 24.26 -16.93
CA SER A 233 22.61 23.74 -17.40
C SER A 233 21.43 24.50 -16.79
N GLU A 234 21.55 24.88 -15.52
CA GLU A 234 20.50 25.58 -14.78
C GLU A 234 20.60 27.11 -14.90
N MET A 235 21.60 27.63 -15.64
CA MET A 235 21.87 29.06 -15.82
C MET A 235 21.93 29.84 -14.50
N VAL A 236 22.53 29.24 -13.48
CA VAL A 236 22.70 29.84 -12.14
C VAL A 236 24.19 29.97 -11.84
N ILE A 237 24.62 31.16 -11.45
CA ILE A 237 26.01 31.42 -11.05
C ILE A 237 26.03 32.15 -9.70
N PRO A 238 27.18 32.18 -9.00
CA PRO A 238 27.27 32.89 -7.74
C PRO A 238 26.82 34.35 -7.87
N SER A 239 26.03 34.82 -6.90
CA SER A 239 25.32 36.11 -6.97
C SER A 239 26.22 37.34 -7.09
N ASN A 240 27.52 37.21 -6.83
CA ASN A 240 28.50 38.27 -7.04
C ASN A 240 28.67 38.66 -8.52
N HIS A 241 28.41 37.73 -9.45
CA HIS A 241 28.52 37.98 -10.89
C HIS A 241 27.45 38.95 -11.43
N THR A 242 26.40 39.24 -10.66
CA THR A 242 25.36 40.21 -11.03
C THR A 242 25.58 41.59 -10.43
N TYR A 243 26.67 41.80 -9.68
CA TYR A 243 26.96 43.08 -9.06
C TYR A 243 27.35 44.14 -10.09
N ALA A 244 26.87 45.37 -9.90
CA ALA A 244 27.28 46.50 -10.73
C ALA A 244 28.80 46.71 -10.63
N ASN A 245 29.44 46.98 -11.78
CA ASN A 245 30.88 47.11 -11.90
C ASN A 245 31.64 45.84 -11.47
N TRP A 246 31.10 44.64 -11.76
CA TRP A 246 31.77 43.36 -11.48
C TRP A 246 33.12 43.30 -12.18
N VAL A 247 33.14 43.37 -13.51
CA VAL A 247 34.37 43.52 -14.32
C VAL A 247 34.43 44.93 -14.90
N SER A 248 35.59 45.57 -14.87
CA SER A 248 35.84 46.89 -15.46
C SER A 248 37.27 47.00 -15.97
N ALA A 249 37.61 48.10 -16.66
CA ALA A 249 38.97 48.37 -17.13
C ALA A 249 40.03 48.40 -16.00
N GLU A 250 39.61 48.69 -14.77
CA GLU A 250 40.47 48.68 -13.57
C GLU A 250 40.28 47.39 -12.74
N GLY A 251 39.61 46.38 -13.30
CA GLY A 251 39.32 45.08 -12.67
C GLY A 251 38.05 45.05 -11.80
N GLY A 252 37.46 46.19 -11.46
CA GLY A 252 36.14 46.27 -10.82
C GLY A 252 36.03 45.58 -9.45
N ARG A 253 34.81 45.13 -9.09
CA ARG A 253 34.56 44.35 -7.86
C ARG A 253 35.14 42.93 -7.96
N HIS A 254 35.34 42.42 -9.16
CA HIS A 254 35.96 41.14 -9.45
C HIS A 254 37.41 41.13 -8.92
N ALA A 255 38.23 42.12 -9.29
CA ALA A 255 39.61 42.23 -8.81
C ALA A 255 39.70 42.32 -7.28
N LYS A 256 38.81 43.12 -6.66
CA LYS A 256 38.75 43.21 -5.19
C LYS A 256 38.36 41.88 -4.56
N SER A 257 37.40 41.15 -5.13
CA SER A 257 36.96 39.85 -4.59
C SER A 257 38.04 38.78 -4.72
N ALA A 258 38.73 38.73 -5.87
CA ALA A 258 39.83 37.80 -6.13
C ALA A 258 41.05 38.04 -5.22
N GLN A 259 41.30 39.29 -4.80
CA GLN A 259 42.35 39.61 -3.82
C GLN A 259 42.09 39.03 -2.43
N TYR A 260 40.81 38.85 -2.05
CA TYR A 260 40.47 38.30 -0.74
C TYR A 260 40.47 36.77 -0.73
N ASP A 261 40.09 36.14 -1.83
CA ASP A 261 39.89 34.70 -1.90
C ASP A 261 39.98 34.20 -3.35
N LEU A 262 41.21 33.94 -3.81
CA LEU A 262 41.48 33.46 -5.16
C LEU A 262 41.05 31.99 -5.34
N ASP A 263 41.25 31.16 -4.33
CA ASP A 263 40.97 29.71 -4.37
C ASP A 263 39.48 29.42 -4.59
N ARG A 264 38.62 30.26 -4.02
CA ARG A 264 37.17 30.24 -4.29
C ARG A 264 36.83 30.52 -5.75
N CYS A 265 37.59 31.38 -6.42
CA CYS A 265 37.40 31.64 -7.84
C CYS A 265 37.88 30.45 -8.67
N MET A 266 39.03 29.86 -8.31
CA MET A 266 39.63 28.71 -9.00
C MET A 266 38.81 27.42 -8.88
N SER A 267 37.99 27.31 -7.83
CA SER A 267 37.02 26.22 -7.65
C SER A 267 36.00 26.12 -8.78
N CYS A 268 35.76 27.22 -9.51
CA CYS A 268 34.94 27.23 -10.71
C CYS A 268 35.77 27.59 -11.95
N HIS A 269 36.58 28.65 -11.91
CA HIS A 269 37.35 29.20 -13.03
C HIS A 269 38.77 28.63 -13.10
N ASN A 270 38.98 27.62 -13.93
CA ASN A 270 40.32 27.13 -14.26
C ASN A 270 40.46 26.68 -15.72
N ASP A 271 41.71 26.40 -16.10
CA ASP A 271 42.14 26.09 -17.47
C ASP A 271 41.56 24.77 -18.00
N ALA A 272 41.02 23.91 -17.13
CA ALA A 272 40.56 22.57 -17.51
C ALA A 272 39.09 22.55 -17.99
N TYR A 273 38.21 23.42 -17.44
CA TYR A 273 36.76 23.31 -17.66
C TYR A 273 36.02 24.64 -17.84
N THR A 274 36.70 25.78 -17.95
CA THR A 274 36.02 27.08 -18.13
C THR A 274 36.55 27.93 -19.27
N GLU A 275 35.63 28.68 -19.89
CA GLU A 275 35.92 29.63 -20.98
C GLU A 275 36.60 30.92 -20.48
N SER A 276 36.55 31.18 -19.16
CA SER A 276 37.14 32.35 -18.53
C SER A 276 38.41 31.96 -17.77
N VAL A 277 39.50 31.85 -18.53
CA VAL A 277 40.84 31.61 -17.99
C VAL A 277 41.44 32.92 -17.51
N CYS A 278 41.96 32.96 -16.28
CA CYS A 278 42.56 34.14 -15.64
C CYS A 278 43.57 34.84 -16.56
N MET A 279 44.37 34.04 -17.28
CA MET A 279 45.38 34.51 -18.22
C MET A 279 44.81 35.28 -19.41
N GLY A 280 43.53 35.13 -19.76
CA GLY A 280 42.90 35.89 -20.84
C GLY A 280 42.86 37.40 -20.60
N CYS A 281 42.92 37.85 -19.35
CA CYS A 281 42.98 39.27 -18.98
C CYS A 281 44.16 39.62 -18.07
N HIS A 282 44.75 38.64 -17.38
CA HIS A 282 45.87 38.82 -16.46
C HIS A 282 47.22 38.33 -16.99
N ALA A 283 47.29 37.84 -18.25
CA ALA A 283 48.59 37.61 -18.88
C ALA A 283 49.36 38.93 -18.98
N THR A 284 50.63 38.90 -18.61
CA THR A 284 51.55 39.99 -18.96
C THR A 284 51.63 40.09 -20.48
N PRO A 285 51.61 41.30 -21.08
CA PRO A 285 51.89 41.45 -22.50
C PRO A 285 53.21 40.75 -22.80
N SER A 286 53.24 39.89 -23.83
CA SER A 286 54.51 39.38 -24.32
C SER A 286 55.35 40.58 -24.76
N GLU A 287 56.55 40.72 -24.19
CA GLU A 287 57.55 41.61 -24.74
C GLU A 287 58.01 40.98 -26.07
N ASP A 288 57.47 41.47 -27.17
CA ASP A 288 58.03 41.27 -28.52
C ASP A 288 59.26 42.16 -28.73
#